data_AF-A0A369TGQ2-F1
#
_entry.id   AF-A0A369TGQ2-F1
#
_cell.length_a   1.000
_cell.length_b   1.000
_cell.length_c   1.000
_cell.angle_alpha   90.00
_cell.angle_beta   90.00
_cell.angle_gamma   90.00
#
_symmetry.space_group_name_H-M   'P 1'
#
loop_
_entity.id
_entity.type
_entity.pdbx_description
1 polymer ?
#
loop_
_entity_poly.entity_id
_entity_poly.type
_entity_poly.pdbx_seq_one_letter_code
_entity_poly.pdbx_strand_id
1 'polypeptide(L)' 'MQAVSEFLTMGGYGVYVWPSYVLAVLIMGGMLGLTLARLRVTKRELKGYEQVHAAHRKRRGRGGED' A
#
# COMPACT_ATOMS: atom_id res chain seq x y z
N MET A 1 -23.44 0.90 -27.15
CA MET A 1 -22.75 1.73 -26.13
C MET A 1 -23.60 2.92 -25.64
N GLN A 2 -24.94 2.89 -25.74
CA GLN A 2 -25.82 4.01 -25.32
C GLN A 2 -26.44 3.81 -23.92
N ALA A 3 -26.53 2.56 -23.44
CA ALA A 3 -27.13 2.24 -22.14
C ALA A 3 -26.36 2.85 -20.95
N VAL A 4 -25.03 2.87 -20.99
CA VAL A 4 -24.21 3.42 -19.89
C VAL A 4 -24.41 4.93 -19.77
N SER A 5 -24.46 5.65 -20.89
CA SER A 5 -24.73 7.10 -20.93
C SER A 5 -26.16 7.46 -20.52
N GLU A 6 -27.17 6.63 -20.85
CA GLU A 6 -28.55 6.82 -20.38
C GLU A 6 -28.67 6.62 -18.87
N PHE A 7 -28.00 5.62 -18.29
CA PHE A 7 -27.99 5.43 -16.82
C PHE A 7 -27.28 6.57 -16.07
N LEU A 8 -26.29 7.22 -16.69
CA LEU A 8 -25.68 8.43 -16.12
C LEU A 8 -26.56 9.69 -16.28
N THR A 9 -27.43 9.73 -17.29
CA THR A 9 -28.14 10.96 -17.71
C THR A 9 -29.67 10.90 -17.52
N MET A 10 -30.25 9.75 -17.12
CA MET A 10 -31.65 9.63 -16.72
C MET A 10 -31.89 10.32 -15.37
N GLY A 11 -32.16 11.62 -15.41
CA GLY A 11 -32.95 12.31 -14.40
C GLY A 11 -32.37 12.38 -12.99
N GLY A 12 -31.06 12.58 -12.82
CA GLY A 12 -30.47 12.96 -11.53
C GLY A 12 -30.14 11.83 -10.54
N TYR A 13 -30.45 10.56 -10.85
CA TYR A 13 -30.16 9.43 -9.97
C TYR A 13 -28.69 8.98 -9.96
N GLY A 14 -27.95 9.22 -11.06
CA GLY A 14 -26.53 8.86 -11.15
C GLY A 14 -25.69 9.47 -10.03
N VAL A 15 -25.97 10.72 -9.65
CA VAL A 15 -25.28 11.44 -8.56
C VAL A 15 -25.48 10.79 -7.19
N TYR A 16 -26.53 9.99 -6.98
CA TYR A 16 -26.74 9.26 -5.72
C TYR A 16 -26.03 7.91 -5.68
N VAL A 17 -25.80 7.30 -6.84
CA VAL A 17 -25.19 5.97 -6.96
C VAL A 17 -23.67 6.06 -7.01
N TRP A 18 -23.12 7.04 -7.72
CA TRP A 18 -21.67 7.23 -7.81
C TRP A 18 -20.95 7.36 -6.44
N PRO A 19 -21.47 8.11 -5.44
CA PRO A 19 -20.84 8.22 -4.13
C PRO A 19 -20.76 6.90 -3.38
N SER A 20 -21.73 6.00 -3.51
CA SER A 20 -21.68 4.69 -2.83
C SER A 20 -20.61 3.78 -3.41
N TYR A 21 -20.43 3.80 -4.73
CA TYR A 21 -19.33 3.11 -5.41
C TYR A 21 -17.97 3.74 -5.08
N VAL A 22 -17.88 5.08 -5.07
CA VAL A 22 -16.66 5.78 -4.67
C VAL A 22 -16.30 5.43 -3.23
N LEU A 23 -17.27 5.42 -2.32
CA LEU A 23 -17.06 5.06 -0.92
C LEU A 23 -16.60 3.61 -0.78
N ALA A 24 -17.22 2.67 -1.50
CA ALA A 24 -16.80 1.28 -1.49
C ALA A 24 -15.36 1.09 -1.99
N VAL A 25 -15.01 1.73 -3.11
CA VAL A 25 -13.64 1.72 -3.65
C VAL A 25 -12.65 2.38 -2.69
N LEU A 26 -13.06 3.45 -2.02
CA LEU A 26 -12.23 4.16 -1.05
C LEU A 26 -11.98 3.31 0.21
N ILE A 27 -12.99 2.58 0.69
CA ILE A 27 -12.84 1.65 1.82
C ILE A 27 -11.95 0.46 1.42
N MET A 28 -12.26 -0.22 0.30
CA MET A 28 -11.46 -1.36 -0.16
C MET A 28 -10.03 -0.94 -0.49
N GLY A 29 -9.87 0.13 -1.27
CA GLY A 29 -8.57 0.68 -1.66
C GLY A 29 -7.78 1.20 -0.48
N GLY A 30 -8.44 1.87 0.47
CA GLY A 30 -7.83 2.32 1.73
C GLY A 30 -7.33 1.16 2.58
N MET A 31 -8.12 0.09 2.72
CA MET A 31 -7.73 -1.09 3.50
C MET A 31 -6.59 -1.87 2.83
N LEU A 32 -6.63 -2.02 1.50
CA LEU A 32 -5.52 -2.58 0.72
C LEU A 32 -4.26 -1.72 0.85
N GLY A 33 -4.41 -0.40 0.70
CA GLY A 33 -3.34 0.58 0.81
C GLY A 33 -2.68 0.55 2.17
N LEU A 34 -3.46 0.52 3.25
CA LEU A 34 -2.98 0.36 4.62
C LEU A 34 -2.22 -0.95 4.81
N THR A 35 -2.73 -2.07 4.28
CA THR A 35 -2.07 -3.38 4.37
C THR A 35 -0.71 -3.36 3.68
N LEU A 36 -0.64 -2.82 2.45
CA LEU A 36 0.61 -2.68 1.71
C LEU A 36 1.56 -1.66 2.34
N ALA A 37 1.04 -0.57 2.91
CA ALA A 37 1.82 0.43 3.62
C ALA A 37 2.45 -0.16 4.89
N ARG A 38 1.68 -0.92 5.68
CA ARG A 38 2.19 -1.65 6.85
C ARG A 38 3.31 -2.61 6.46
N LEU A 39 3.11 -3.38 5.39
CA LEU A 39 4.15 -4.30 4.88
C LEU A 39 5.42 -3.56 4.43
N ARG A 40 5.27 -2.39 3.80
CA ARG A 40 6.40 -1.53 3.38
C ARG A 40 7.12 -0.89 4.57
N VAL A 41 6.40 -0.47 5.60
CA VAL A 41 6.96 0.10 6.84
C VAL A 41 7.75 -0.97 7.58
N THR A 42 7.19 -2.17 7.77
CA THR A 42 7.90 -3.29 8.40
C THR A 42 9.17 -3.68 7.65
N LYS A 43 9.14 -3.71 6.30
CA LYS A 43 10.35 -3.97 5.50
C LYS A 43 11.40 -2.86 5.61
N ARG A 44 10.99 -1.60 5.87
CA ARG A 44 11.93 -0.49 6.08
C ARG A 44 12.64 -0.59 7.43
N GLU A 45 11.93 -1.02 8.47
CA GLU A 45 12.55 -1.23 9.79
C GLU A 45 13.56 -2.38 9.77
N LEU A 46 13.24 -3.52 9.13
CA LEU A 46 14.21 -4.63 9.01
C LEU A 46 15.49 -4.22 8.29
N LYS A 47 15.39 -3.41 7.23
CA LYS A 47 16.58 -2.91 6.52
C LYS A 47 17.46 -2.00 7.37
N GLY A 48 16.89 -1.30 8.35
CA GLY A 48 17.66 -0.47 9.29
C GLY A 48 18.49 -1.35 10.24
N TYR A 49 17.89 -2.39 10.81
CA TYR A 49 18.56 -3.27 11.77
C TYR A 49 19.56 -4.23 11.11
N GLU A 50 19.27 -4.72 9.91
CA GLU A 50 20.16 -5.64 9.20
C GLU A 50 21.50 -4.98 8.80
N GLN A 51 21.48 -3.68 8.48
CA GLN A 51 22.70 -2.92 8.18
C GLN A 51 23.61 -2.77 9.40
N VAL A 52 23.03 -2.58 10.58
CA VAL A 52 23.79 -2.47 11.84
C VAL A 52 24.41 -3.83 12.20
N HIS A 53 23.64 -4.92 12.12
CA HIS A 53 24.17 -6.26 12.41
C HIS A 53 25.19 -6.77 11.38
N ALA A 54 25.01 -6.47 10.09
CA ALA A 54 25.98 -6.83 9.05
C ALA A 54 27.32 -6.11 9.22
N ALA A 55 27.31 -4.84 9.66
CA ALA A 55 28.51 -4.07 9.93
C ALA A 55 29.33 -4.66 11.10
N HIS A 56 28.66 -5.16 12.15
CA HIS A 56 29.33 -5.81 13.27
C HIS A 56 29.92 -7.19 12.92
N ARG A 57 29.24 -7.97 12.08
CA ARG A 57 29.77 -9.28 11.63
C ARG A 57 31.04 -9.12 10.79
N LYS A 58 31.09 -8.12 9.91
CA LYS A 58 32.26 -7.86 9.05
C LYS A 58 33.51 -7.46 9.84
N ARG A 59 33.36 -6.80 11.00
CA ARG A 59 34.51 -6.43 11.86
C ARG A 59 35.08 -7.61 12.66
N ARG A 60 34.25 -8.55 13.11
CA ARG A 60 34.72 -9.75 13.84
C ARG A 60 35.44 -10.77 12.98
N GLY A 61 35.17 -10.80 11.67
CA GLY A 61 35.86 -11.69 10.73
C GLY A 61 37.26 -11.23 10.31
N ARG A 62 37.69 -10.00 10.68
CA ARG A 62 38.96 -9.40 10.21
C ARG A 62 39.98 -9.17 11.33
N GLY A 63 39.84 -9.88 12.45
CA GLY A 63 40.73 -9.77 13.62
C GLY A 63 41.09 -11.13 14.22
N GLY A 64 41.06 -12.19 13.41
CA GLY A 64 41.40 -13.56 13.82
C GLY A 64 42.42 -14.22 12.89
N GLU A 65 43.16 -13.44 12.11
CA GLU A 65 44.21 -13.90 11.19
C GLU A 65 45.55 -13.25 11.54
N ASP A 66 45.98 -13.31 12.80
CA ASP A 66 47.34 -12.91 13.23
C ASP A 66 47.92 -13.95 14.20
#